data_AF-A0A9E1T988-F1
#
_entry.id   AF-A0A9E1T988-F1
#
_cell.length_a   1.000
_cell.length_b   1.000
_cell.length_c   1.000
_cell.angle_alpha   90.00
_cell.angle_beta   90.00
_cell.angle_gamma   90.00
#
_symmetry.space_group_name_H-M   'P 1'
#
loop_
_entity.id
_entity.type
_entity.pdbx_description
1 polymer ?
#
loop_
_entity_poly.entity_id
_entity_poly.type
_entity_poly.pdbx_seq_one_letter_code
_entity_poly.pdbx_strand_id
1 'polypeptide(L)' 'MKTENQRAWFFVLPVLLLVAFNALVPIMTVVNYSVQETFGNNVFFWQGLDWFEQILRSDRFQAALG' A
#
# COMPACT_ATOMS: atom_id res chain seq x y z
N MET A 1 -37.70 -24.84 -9.61
CA MET A 1 -36.58 -24.10 -9.00
C MET A 1 -35.76 -23.48 -10.11
N LYS A 2 -35.44 -22.18 -10.02
CA LYS A 2 -34.57 -21.52 -11.00
C LYS A 2 -33.13 -21.93 -10.71
N THR A 3 -32.41 -22.41 -11.71
CA THR A 3 -31.00 -22.76 -11.57
C THR A 3 -30.19 -21.47 -11.51
N GLU A 4 -29.61 -21.17 -10.35
CA GLU A 4 -28.76 -20.00 -10.16
C GLU A 4 -27.50 -20.13 -11.02
N ASN A 5 -27.20 -19.09 -11.81
CA ASN A 5 -26.03 -19.06 -12.68
C ASN A 5 -25.10 -17.91 -12.28
N GLN A 6 -23.94 -18.24 -11.71
CA GLN A 6 -22.96 -17.28 -11.21
C GLN A 6 -22.04 -16.71 -12.31
N ARG A 7 -22.19 -17.12 -13.58
CA ARG A 7 -21.31 -16.66 -14.67
C ARG A 7 -21.38 -15.16 -14.90
N ALA A 8 -22.42 -14.48 -14.41
CA ALA A 8 -22.52 -13.02 -14.49
C ALA A 8 -21.37 -12.29 -13.76
N TRP A 9 -20.76 -12.89 -12.74
CA TRP A 9 -19.63 -12.29 -12.02
C TRP A 9 -18.36 -12.15 -12.88
N PHE A 10 -18.19 -12.96 -13.94
CA PHE A 10 -17.07 -12.81 -14.85
C PHE A 10 -17.11 -11.47 -15.60
N PHE A 11 -18.28 -10.87 -15.80
CA PHE A 11 -18.40 -9.54 -16.42
C PHE A 11 -17.90 -8.41 -15.51
N VAL A 12 -17.74 -8.66 -14.20
CA VAL A 12 -17.19 -7.69 -13.23
C VAL A 12 -15.66 -7.73 -13.18
N LEU A 13 -15.04 -8.85 -13.59
CA LEU A 13 -13.58 -9.03 -13.56
C LEU A 13 -12.79 -7.91 -14.25
N PRO A 14 -13.18 -7.37 -15.43
CA PRO A 14 -12.42 -6.31 -16.08
C PRO A 14 -12.31 -5.05 -15.21
N VAL A 15 -13.40 -4.68 -14.54
CA VAL A 15 -13.43 -3.52 -13.63
C VAL A 15 -12.61 -3.81 -12.37
N LEU A 16 -12.73 -5.02 -11.80
CA LEU A 16 -11.96 -5.42 -10.63
C LEU A 16 -10.46 -5.35 -10.90
N LEU A 17 -10.01 -5.86 -12.04
CA LEU A 17 -8.60 -5.80 -12.44
C LEU A 17 -8.13 -4.35 -12.60
N LEU A 18 -8.90 -3.50 -13.28
CA LEU A 18 -8.55 -2.10 -13.46
C LEU A 18 -8.39 -1.37 -12.12
N VAL A 19 -9.35 -1.54 -11.22
CA VAL A 19 -9.29 -0.96 -9.86
C VAL A 19 -8.12 -1.50 -9.08
N ALA A 20 -7.87 -2.82 -9.15
CA ALA A 20 -6.74 -3.45 -8.48
C ALA A 20 -5.40 -2.87 -8.98
N PHE A 21 -5.18 -2.76 -10.29
CA PHE A 21 -3.95 -2.18 -10.83
C PHE A 21 -3.77 -0.71 -10.41
N ASN A 22 -4.85 0.08 -10.44
CA ASN A 22 -4.80 1.48 -10.03
C ASN A 22 -4.41 1.65 -8.56
N ALA A 23 -4.87 0.77 -7.67
CA ALA A 23 -4.52 0.81 -6.26
C ALA A 23 -3.14 0.19 -5.96
N LEU A 24 -2.82 -0.92 -6.62
CA LEU A 24 -1.61 -1.70 -6.31
C LEU A 24 -0.32 -0.96 -6.68
N VAL A 25 -0.28 -0.29 -7.84
CA VAL A 25 0.95 0.40 -8.29
C VAL A 25 1.37 1.52 -7.31
N PRO A 26 0.47 2.42 -6.87
CA PRO A 26 0.79 3.40 -5.82
C PRO A 26 1.13 2.76 -4.47
N ILE A 27 0.47 1.66 -4.09
CA ILE A 27 0.77 0.97 -2.83
C ILE A 27 2.18 0.39 -2.87
N MET A 28 2.62 -0.17 -4.00
CA MET A 28 3.98 -0.67 -4.16
C MET A 28 5.02 0.44 -3.92
N THR A 29 4.82 1.65 -4.44
CA THR A 29 5.72 2.77 -4.20
C THR A 29 5.69 3.26 -2.75
N VAL A 30 4.51 3.33 -2.12
CA VAL A 30 4.41 3.70 -0.69
C VAL A 30 5.15 2.70 0.19
N VAL A 31 4.99 1.39 -0.06
CA VAL A 31 5.71 0.34 0.68
C VAL A 31 7.20 0.38 0.39
N ASN A 32 7.61 0.68 -0.85
CA ASN A 32 9.01 0.77 -1.23
C ASN A 32 9.73 1.90 -0.48
N TYR A 33 9.11 3.08 -0.42
CA TYR A 33 9.67 4.26 0.24
C TYR A 33 9.53 4.25 1.77
N SER A 34 8.69 3.38 2.34
CA SER A 34 8.61 3.26 3.80
C SER A 34 9.76 2.46 4.41
N VAL A 35 10.44 1.62 3.61
CA VAL A 35 11.56 0.76 4.05
C VAL A 35 12.92 1.18 3.48
N GLN A 36 12.93 2.13 2.53
CA GLN A 36 14.14 2.68 1.94
C GLN A 36 14.29 4.16 2.29
N GLU A 37 15.52 4.56 2.59
CA GLU A 37 15.89 5.96 2.77
C GLU A 37 16.57 6.48 1.50
N THR A 38 16.16 7.66 1.05
CA THR A 38 16.81 8.36 -0.06
C THR A 38 17.70 9.44 0.52
N PHE A 39 19.01 9.24 0.42
CA PHE A 39 19.95 10.35 0.61
C PHE A 39 20.04 11.15 -0.70
N GLY A 40 20.38 12.44 -0.60
CA GLY A 40 20.55 13.31 -1.78
C GLY A 40 21.40 12.65 -2.87
N ASN A 41 21.08 12.93 -4.15
CA ASN A 41 21.63 12.29 -5.35
C ASN A 41 21.05 10.91 -5.75
N ASN A 42 19.78 10.61 -5.43
CA ASN A 42 19.08 9.39 -5.90
C ASN A 42 19.73 8.08 -5.45
N VAL A 43 20.44 8.08 -4.32
CA VAL A 43 21.01 6.86 -3.75
C VAL A 43 20.04 6.33 -2.71
N PHE A 44 19.48 5.15 -2.98
CA PHE A 44 18.53 4.48 -2.12
C PHE A 44 19.26 3.46 -1.25
N PHE A 45 19.05 3.56 0.06
CA PHE A 45 19.57 2.63 1.04
C PHE A 45 18.43 1.90 1.74
N TRP A 46 18.64 0.62 2.04
CA TRP A 46 17.69 -0.15 2.83
C TRP A 46 17.80 0.25 4.31
N GLN A 47 16.75 0.87 4.83
CA GLN A 47 16.64 1.28 6.23
C GLN A 47 15.77 0.31 7.06
N GLY A 48 14.97 -0.53 6.39
CA GLY A 48 14.18 -1.59 7.01
C GLY A 48 13.01 -1.04 7.84
N LEU A 49 12.96 -1.40 9.13
CA LEU A 49 11.85 -1.04 10.04
C LEU A 49 12.15 0.16 10.94
N ASP A 50 13.34 0.75 10.83
CA ASP A 50 13.81 1.78 11.77
C ASP A 50 12.88 3.02 11.79
N TRP A 51 12.41 3.48 10.63
CA TRP A 51 11.43 4.58 10.56
C TRP A 51 10.11 4.26 11.26
N PHE A 52 9.63 3.03 11.14
CA PHE A 52 8.42 2.59 11.82
C PHE A 52 8.63 2.61 13.33
N GLU A 53 9.75 2.10 13.83
CA GLU A 53 10.08 2.13 15.25
C GLU A 53 10.17 3.56 15.78
N GLN A 54 10.85 4.45 15.07
CA GLN A 54 10.98 5.86 15.45
C GLN A 54 9.63 6.57 15.53
N ILE A 55 8.77 6.40 14.51
CA ILE A 55 7.42 7.01 14.47
C ILE A 55 6.58 6.49 15.65
N LEU A 56 6.56 5.17 15.87
CA LEU A 56 5.77 4.52 16.92
C LEU A 56 6.21 4.96 18.33
N ARG A 57 7.50 5.24 18.51
CA ARG A 57 8.05 5.75 19.79
C ARG A 57 7.97 7.26 19.96
N SER A 58 7.49 8.01 18.96
CA SER A 58 7.50 9.46 19.04
C SER A 58 6.28 10.01 19.79
N ASP A 59 6.53 10.70 20.90
CA ASP A 59 5.48 11.33 21.72
C ASP A 59 4.64 12.33 20.91
N ARG A 60 5.29 13.05 19.98
CA ARG A 60 4.61 13.99 19.08
C ARG A 60 3.60 13.29 18.17
N PHE A 61 3.95 12.13 17.62
CA PHE A 61 3.04 11.36 16.77
C PHE A 61 1.86 10.84 17.60
N GLN A 62 2.14 10.29 18.78
CA GLN A 62 1.11 9.80 19.69
C GLN A 62 0.16 10.92 20.12
N ALA A 63 0.68 12.10 20.47
CA ALA A 63 -0.13 13.27 20.81
C ALA A 63 -1.00 13.79 19.65
N ALA A 64 -0.62 13.51 18.39
CA ALA A 64 -1.41 13.88 17.22
C ALA A 64 -2.56 12.89 16.91
N LEU A 65 -2.55 11.70 17.51
CA LEU A 65 -3.59 10.68 17.32
C LEU A 65 -4.84 10.92 18.18
N GLY A 66 -4.74 11.76 19.22
CA GLY A 66 -5.84 12.12 20.13
C GLY A 66 -5.80 11.38 21.45
#